data_AF-A0A151BZC8-F1
#
_entry.id   AF-A0A151BZC8-F1
#
_cell.length_a   1.000
_cell.length_b   1.000
_cell.length_c   1.000
_cell.angle_alpha   90.00
_cell.angle_beta   90.00
_cell.angle_gamma   90.00
#
_symmetry.space_group_name_H-M   'P 1'
#
loop_
_entity.id
_entity.type
_entity.pdbx_description
1 polymer ?
#
loop_
_entity_poly.entity_id
_entity_poly.type
_entity_poly.pdbx_seq_one_letter_code
_entity_poly.pdbx_strand_id
1 'polypeptide(L)' 'MPVCGRRSGTARREAKEETGLDVELTGLLGVIGGPQFRVTYPHGDQVAYVSAVYAARIAGSAPRSGSPVRN' A
#
# COMPACT_ATOMS: atom_id res chain seq x y z
N MET A 1 0.70 -8.92 -24.55
CA MET A 1 -0.17 -7.77 -24.20
C MET A 1 0.36 -7.16 -22.90
N PRO A 2 1.10 -6.04 -22.88
CA PRO A 2 1.50 -5.45 -21.61
C PRO A 2 0.41 -4.50 -21.11
N VAL A 3 -0.15 -4.81 -19.94
CA VAL A 3 -1.03 -3.92 -19.18
C VAL A 3 -0.24 -2.70 -18.71
N CYS A 4 -0.82 -1.52 -18.87
CA CYS A 4 -0.29 -0.22 -18.43
C CYS A 4 0.18 -0.25 -16.96
N GLY A 5 1.50 -0.35 -16.75
CA GLY A 5 2.16 -0.58 -15.45
C GLY A 5 2.32 0.64 -14.53
N ARG A 6 1.49 1.68 -14.68
CA ARG A 6 1.67 2.92 -13.91
C ARG A 6 1.28 2.76 -12.43
N ARG A 7 0.29 1.91 -12.13
CA ARG A 7 -0.19 1.67 -10.76
C ARG A 7 0.72 0.77 -9.92
N SER A 8 1.33 -0.24 -10.54
CA SER A 8 2.27 -1.15 -9.86
C SER A 8 3.58 -0.44 -9.50
N GLY A 9 4.07 0.46 -10.35
CA GLY A 9 5.25 1.30 -10.05
C GLY A 9 5.02 2.21 -8.83
N THR A 10 3.86 2.85 -8.73
CA THR A 10 3.49 3.69 -7.57
C THR A 10 3.38 2.84 -6.30
N ALA A 11 2.64 1.72 -6.33
CA ALA A 11 2.47 0.88 -5.15
C ALA A 11 3.81 0.35 -4.59
N ARG A 12 4.79 0.06 -5.46
CA ARG A 12 6.13 -0.34 -5.03
C ARG A 12 6.93 0.79 -4.36
N ARG A 13 6.78 2.03 -4.86
CA ARG A 13 7.39 3.23 -4.27
C ARG A 13 6.80 3.55 -2.90
N GLU A 14 5.47 3.59 -2.81
CA GLU A 14 4.76 3.89 -1.55
C GLU A 14 5.08 2.85 -0.46
N ALA A 15 5.09 1.56 -0.80
CA ALA A 15 5.45 0.50 0.15
C ALA A 15 6.86 0.71 0.73
N LYS A 16 7.82 1.16 -0.09
CA LYS A 16 9.18 1.46 0.37
C LYS A 16 9.23 2.68 1.29
N GLU A 17 8.43 3.70 1.03
CA GLU A 17 8.41 4.94 1.83
C GLU A 17 7.79 4.73 3.21
N GLU A 18 6.71 3.95 3.30
CA GLU A 18 6.01 3.71 4.56
C GLU A 18 6.66 2.59 5.41
N THR A 19 7.20 1.54 4.76
CA THR A 19 7.68 0.33 5.46
C THR A 19 9.18 0.09 5.37
N GLY A 20 9.89 0.80 4.50
CA GLY A 20 11.32 0.58 4.22
C GLY A 20 11.63 -0.72 3.46
N LEU A 21 10.62 -1.49 3.06
CA LEU A 21 10.75 -2.77 2.39
C LEU A 21 10.76 -2.62 0.86
N ASP A 22 11.72 -3.25 0.20
CA ASP A 22 11.59 -3.55 -1.22
C ASP A 22 10.66 -4.76 -1.40
N VAL A 23 9.59 -4.57 -2.16
CA VAL A 23 8.56 -5.60 -2.40
C VAL A 23 8.35 -5.83 -3.90
N GLU A 24 8.06 -7.07 -4.27
CA GLU A 24 7.61 -7.45 -5.60
C GLU A 24 6.09 -7.68 -5.55
N LEU A 25 5.33 -6.91 -6.32
CA LEU A 25 3.88 -7.07 -6.41
C LEU A 25 3.56 -8.30 -7.27
N THR A 26 2.90 -9.30 -6.68
CA THR A 26 2.57 -10.56 -7.35
C THR A 26 1.18 -10.57 -7.98
N GLY A 27 0.32 -9.59 -7.63
CA GLY A 27 -0.98 -9.43 -8.26
C GLY A 27 -1.88 -8.41 -7.55
N LEU A 28 -2.95 -7.97 -8.21
CA LEU A 28 -4.02 -7.18 -7.60
C LEU A 28 -5.02 -8.15 -6.95
N LEU A 29 -5.20 -8.05 -5.64
CA LEU A 29 -6.17 -8.88 -4.90
C LEU A 29 -7.59 -8.32 -4.99
N GLY A 30 -7.73 -6.99 -5.05
CA GLY A 30 -9.03 -6.37 -5.19
C GLY A 30 -8.97 -4.85 -5.10
N VAL A 31 -10.08 -4.22 -5.47
CA VAL A 31 -10.31 -2.79 -5.26
C VAL A 31 -11.52 -2.68 -4.36
N ILE A 32 -11.34 -2.04 -3.21
CA ILE A 32 -12.36 -1.89 -2.20
C ILE A 32 -12.77 -0.41 -2.16
N GLY A 33 -14.06 -0.17 -2.17
CA GLY A 33 -14.66 1.16 -2.10
C GLY A 33 -16.17 1.05 -2.00
N GLY A 34 -16.87 2.19 -2.09
CA GLY A 34 -18.33 2.24 -2.06
C GLY A 34 -18.87 3.09 -0.92
N PRO A 35 -20.20 3.10 -0.72
CA PRO A 35 -20.87 3.96 0.27
C PRO A 35 -20.36 3.77 1.69
N GLN A 36 -19.92 2.55 2.02
CA GLN A 36 -19.38 2.18 3.33
C GLN A 36 -17.98 2.76 3.60
N PHE A 37 -17.28 3.23 2.57
CA PHE A 37 -15.95 3.85 2.65
C PHE A 37 -16.01 5.36 2.44
N ARG A 38 -17.17 5.96 2.76
CA ARG A 38 -17.37 7.40 2.79
C ARG A 38 -17.27 7.90 4.22
N VAL A 39 -16.38 8.85 4.45
CA VAL A 39 -16.20 9.50 5.75
C VAL A 39 -16.52 10.97 5.58
N THR A 40 -17.43 11.46 6.42
CA THR A 40 -17.65 12.90 6.57
C THR A 40 -16.87 13.36 7.80
N TYR A 41 -15.89 14.22 7.59
CA TYR A 41 -15.15 14.84 8.69
C TYR A 41 -16.05 15.81 9.45
N PRO A 42 -15.75 16.11 10.73
CA PRO A 42 -16.55 17.01 11.57
C PRO A 42 -16.74 18.42 10.98
N HIS A 43 -15.86 18.84 10.07
CA HIS A 43 -15.93 20.12 9.37
C HIS A 43 -16.79 20.09 8.09
N GLY A 44 -17.43 18.96 7.79
CA GLY A 44 -18.34 18.80 6.65
C GLY A 44 -17.69 18.22 5.39
N ASP A 45 -16.37 18.06 5.37
CA ASP A 45 -15.65 17.49 4.23
C ASP A 45 -15.98 16.01 4.06
N GLN A 46 -16.45 15.66 2.86
CA GLN A 46 -16.80 14.29 2.50
C GLN A 46 -15.70 13.67 1.66
N VAL A 47 -15.15 12.56 2.14
CA VAL A 47 -14.12 11.80 1.45
C VAL A 47 -14.67 10.42 1.12
N ALA A 48 -14.46 9.97 -0.12
CA ALA A 48 -14.74 8.61 -0.54
C ALA A 48 -13.42 7.89 -0.81
N TYR A 49 -13.12 6.87 -0.01
CA TYR A 49 -11.91 6.09 -0.17
C TYR A 49 -12.12 4.97 -1.19
N VAL A 50 -11.17 4.86 -2.13
CA VAL A 50 -11.04 3.74 -3.05
C VAL A 50 -9.62 3.21 -2.92
N SER A 51 -9.49 2.00 -2.40
CA SER A 51 -8.20 1.37 -2.11
C SER A 51 -7.98 0.18 -3.03
N ALA A 52 -6.84 0.17 -3.72
CA ALA A 52 -6.40 -0.98 -4.50
C ALA A 52 -5.41 -1.81 -3.65
N VAL A 53 -5.78 -3.06 -3.37
CA VAL A 53 -4.98 -3.98 -2.54
C VAL A 53 -4.20 -4.94 -3.45
N TYR A 54 -2.89 -4.99 -3.27
CA TYR A 54 -2.00 -5.87 -4.02
C TYR A 54 -1.40 -6.94 -3.12
N ALA A 55 -1.28 -8.16 -3.63
CA ALA A 55 -0.40 -9.16 -3.07
C ALA A 55 1.04 -8.80 -3.40
N ALA A 56 1.94 -8.95 -2.42
CA ALA A 56 3.35 -8.68 -2.60
C ALA A 56 4.20 -9.68 -1.84
N ARG A 57 5.42 -9.92 -2.31
CA ARG A 57 6.47 -10.66 -1.60
C ARG A 57 7.62 -9.70 -1.30
N ILE A 58 8.27 -9.87 -0.16
CA ILE A 58 9.46 -9.09 0.18
C ILE A 58 10.59 -9.54 -0.74
N ALA A 59 11.20 -8.59 -1.45
CA ALA A 59 12.31 -8.82 -2.36
C ALA A 59 13.62 -8.53 -1.61
N GLY A 60 14.37 -9.59 -1.30
CA GLY A 60 15.64 -9.49 -0.57
C GLY A 60 15.48 -9.49 0.96
N SER A 61 16.52 -9.91 1.66
CA SER A 61 16.53 -10.13 3.12
C SER A 61 15.93 -8.94 3.88
N ALA A 62 15.02 -9.24 4.82
CA ALA A 62 14.29 -8.28 5.63
C ALA A 62 15.16 -7.09 6.11
N PRO A 63 14.63 -5.85 6.10
CA PRO A 63 15.27 -4.71 6.71
C PRO A 63 15.41 -5.05 8.18
N ARG A 64 16.61 -4.80 8.67
CA ARG A 64 16.99 -4.98 10.06
C ARG A 64 16.19 -3.99 10.90
N SER A 65 14.95 -4.32 11.26
CA SER A 65 14.19 -3.59 12.28
C SER A 65 14.76 -3.99 13.65
N GLY A 66 15.98 -3.53 13.92
CA GLY A 66 16.60 -3.63 15.23
C GLY A 66 16.67 -2.25 15.84
N SER A 67 15.59 -1.80 16.49
CA SER A 67 15.80 -0.95 17.67
C SER A 67 16.31 -1.90 18.76
N PRO A 68 17.50 -1.66 19.35
CA PRO A 68 17.95 -2.50 20.44
C PRO A 68 17.02 -2.21 21.62
N VAL A 69 16.37 -3.25 22.13
CA VAL A 69 15.80 -3.22 23.49
C VAL A 69 16.97 -2.92 24.42
N ARG A 70 17.00 -1.69 24.94
CA ARG A 70 17.92 -1.30 26.02
C ARG A 70 17.53 -2.13 27.24
N ASN A 71 18.51 -2.87 27.76
CA ASN A 71 18.47 -3.46 29.11
C ASN A 71 18.26 -2.37 30.16
#